data_AF-A0A7I9ZIH8-F1
#
_entry.id   AF-A0A7I9ZIH8-F1
#
_cell.length_a   1.000
_cell.length_b   1.000
_cell.length_c   1.000
_cell.angle_alpha   90.00
_cell.angle_beta   90.00
_cell.angle_gamma   90.00
#
_symmetry.space_group_name_H-M   'P 1'
#
loop_
_entity.id
_entity.type
_entity.pdbx_description
1 polymer ?
#
loop_
_entity_poly.entity_id
_entity_poly.type
_entity_poly.pdbx_seq_one_letter_code
_entity_poly.pdbx_strand_id
1 'polypeptide(L)'
;MSKVVERGLARCPRCVSVADYVFIETGPSGALRYEVRCRKCGECYGEDSRPLTLPPAVVAAEPPIEWPPDREPVPERDWRSEVRERVSVAVRVGRSEVDDVARRTLTWVLEQRLRRSGRVDHTGG
;
A
#
# COMPACT_ATOMS: atom_id res chain seq x y z
N MET A 1 -40.88 -25.49 -6.19
CA MET A 1 -40.28 -24.92 -7.42
C MET A 1 -39.22 -23.92 -7.02
N SER A 2 -38.06 -23.95 -7.69
CA SER A 2 -36.98 -22.96 -7.55
C SER A 2 -36.87 -22.17 -8.84
N LYS A 3 -36.91 -20.84 -8.77
CA LYS A 3 -36.84 -19.97 -9.94
C LYS A 3 -35.66 -19.03 -9.81
N VAL A 4 -34.85 -18.92 -10.86
CA VAL A 4 -33.81 -17.90 -10.90
C VAL A 4 -34.46 -16.55 -11.18
N VAL A 5 -34.32 -15.61 -10.25
CA VAL A 5 -34.93 -14.28 -10.33
C VAL A 5 -33.94 -13.23 -10.82
N GLU A 6 -32.64 -13.45 -10.61
CA GLU A 6 -31.59 -12.54 -11.06
C GLU A 6 -30.29 -13.33 -11.35
N ARG A 7 -29.48 -12.82 -12.28
CA ARG A 7 -28.16 -13.35 -12.64
C ARG A 7 -27.21 -12.21 -12.98
N GLY A 8 -25.93 -12.38 -12.70
CA GLY A 8 -24.90 -11.42 -13.10
C GLY A 8 -23.48 -11.91 -12.82
N LEU A 9 -22.54 -10.95 -12.74
CA LEU A 9 -21.13 -11.21 -12.47
C LEU A 9 -20.72 -10.71 -11.09
N ALA A 10 -19.95 -11.52 -10.37
CA ALA A 10 -19.38 -11.21 -9.07
C ALA A 10 -17.92 -11.66 -8.99
N ARG A 11 -17.26 -11.37 -7.87
CA ARG A 11 -15.92 -11.88 -7.56
C ARG A 11 -16.05 -13.19 -6.78
N CYS A 12 -15.29 -14.20 -7.16
CA CYS A 12 -15.18 -15.43 -6.41
C CYS A 12 -14.59 -15.13 -5.01
N PRO A 13 -15.25 -15.53 -3.90
CA PRO A 13 -14.73 -15.29 -2.55
C PRO A 13 -13.39 -15.97 -2.28
N ARG A 14 -13.08 -17.04 -3.02
CA ARG A 14 -11.85 -17.83 -2.85
C ARG A 14 -10.67 -17.31 -3.67
N CYS A 15 -10.86 -17.05 -4.96
CA CYS A 15 -9.75 -16.73 -5.88
C CYS A 15 -9.86 -15.36 -6.57
N VAL A 16 -10.92 -14.60 -6.26
CA VAL A 16 -11.16 -13.22 -6.74
C VAL A 16 -11.29 -13.10 -8.27
N SER A 17 -11.34 -14.21 -9.00
CA SER A 17 -11.68 -14.19 -10.42
C SER A 17 -13.11 -13.73 -10.62
N VAL A 18 -13.41 -13.26 -11.82
CA VAL A 18 -14.79 -13.06 -12.24
C VAL A 18 -15.50 -14.42 -12.22
N ALA A 19 -16.71 -14.45 -11.67
CA ALA A 19 -17.56 -15.62 -11.52
C ALA A 19 -19.02 -15.21 -11.77
N ASP A 20 -19.85 -16.19 -12.16
CA ASP A 20 -21.29 -15.98 -12.33
C ASP A 20 -21.96 -16.01 -10.95
N TYR A 21 -22.88 -15.08 -10.67
CA TYR A 21 -23.80 -15.18 -9.53
C TYR A 21 -25.25 -15.34 -9.99
N VAL A 22 -26.07 -15.93 -9.13
CA VAL A 22 -27.51 -16.06 -9.32
C VAL A 22 -28.27 -15.86 -8.00
N PHE A 23 -29.47 -15.27 -8.08
CA PHE A 23 -30.45 -15.32 -7.01
C PHE A 23 -31.57 -16.29 -7.38
N ILE A 24 -31.87 -17.22 -6.48
CA ILE A 24 -32.84 -18.28 -6.68
C ILE A 24 -33.94 -18.14 -5.63
N GLU A 25 -35.15 -17.85 -6.05
CA GLU A 25 -36.32 -17.88 -5.19
C GLU A 25 -36.75 -19.34 -4.98
N THR A 26 -36.93 -19.73 -3.72
CA THR A 26 -37.24 -21.09 -3.29
C THR A 26 -38.55 -21.12 -2.49
N GLY A 27 -39.59 -21.71 -3.09
CA GLY A 27 -40.87 -21.96 -2.42
C GLY A 27 -41.75 -20.71 -2.23
N PRO A 28 -42.96 -20.88 -1.67
CA PRO A 28 -43.95 -19.81 -1.50
C PRO A 28 -43.63 -18.83 -0.36
N SER A 29 -42.63 -19.12 0.47
CA SER A 29 -42.23 -18.29 1.60
C SER A 29 -41.32 -17.12 1.23
N GLY A 30 -41.02 -16.92 -0.06
CA GLY A 30 -40.14 -15.85 -0.53
C GLY A 30 -38.68 -16.02 -0.09
N ALA A 31 -38.23 -17.23 0.23
CA ALA A 31 -36.84 -17.49 0.58
C ALA A 31 -35.97 -17.33 -0.67
N LEU A 32 -34.88 -16.57 -0.56
CA LEU A 32 -33.96 -16.28 -1.63
C LEU A 32 -32.60 -16.91 -1.34
N ARG A 33 -32.04 -17.61 -2.31
CA ARG A 33 -30.69 -18.17 -2.24
C ARG A 33 -29.77 -17.43 -3.21
N TYR A 34 -28.74 -16.81 -2.69
CA TYR A 34 -27.65 -16.26 -3.46
C TYR A 34 -26.60 -17.35 -3.71
N GLU A 35 -26.17 -17.55 -4.95
CA GLU A 35 -25.06 -18.46 -5.28
C GLU A 35 -24.02 -17.79 -6.18
N VAL A 36 -22.74 -18.08 -5.95
CA VAL A 36 -21.61 -17.68 -6.81
C VAL A 36 -20.87 -18.93 -7.28
N ARG A 37 -20.76 -19.11 -8.60
CA ARG A 37 -20.15 -20.30 -9.23
C ARG A 37 -18.88 -19.89 -9.98
N CYS A 38 -17.73 -20.27 -9.44
CA CYS A 38 -16.44 -19.96 -10.04
C CYS A 38 -15.96 -21.09 -10.96
N ARG A 39 -15.86 -20.82 -12.26
CA ARG A 39 -15.31 -21.79 -13.24
C ARG A 39 -13.78 -21.92 -13.19
N LYS A 40 -13.09 -20.92 -12.60
CA LYS A 40 -11.61 -20.91 -12.51
C LYS A 40 -11.09 -21.86 -11.43
N CYS A 41 -11.64 -21.75 -10.21
CA CYS A 41 -11.19 -22.56 -9.06
C CYS A 41 -12.19 -23.62 -8.61
N GLY A 42 -13.37 -23.70 -9.22
CA GLY A 42 -14.41 -24.67 -8.90
C GLY A 42 -15.25 -24.34 -7.66
N GLU A 43 -14.94 -23.25 -6.95
CA GLU A 43 -15.68 -22.86 -5.75
C GLU A 43 -17.14 -22.52 -6.05
N CYS A 44 -18.04 -22.97 -5.18
CA CYS A 44 -19.47 -22.68 -5.24
C CYS A 44 -19.92 -22.15 -3.88
N TYR A 45 -19.97 -20.82 -3.76
CA TYR A 45 -20.50 -20.16 -2.57
C TYR A 45 -22.03 -20.09 -2.64
N GLY A 46 -22.72 -20.26 -1.51
CA GLY A 46 -24.17 -20.14 -1.43
C GLY A 46 -24.62 -19.62 -0.07
N GLU A 47 -25.59 -18.70 -0.07
CA GLU A 47 -26.16 -18.08 1.12
C GLU A 47 -27.69 -18.03 1.00
N ASP A 48 -28.40 -18.51 2.01
CA ASP A 48 -29.86 -18.52 2.05
C ASP A 48 -30.37 -17.33 2.88
N SER A 49 -31.04 -16.40 2.22
CA SER A 49 -31.74 -15.27 2.83
C SER A 49 -33.22 -15.61 3.01
N ARG A 50 -33.71 -15.53 4.25
CA ARG A 50 -35.14 -15.66 4.54
C ARG A 50 -35.69 -14.30 4.95
N PRO A 51 -36.86 -13.88 4.44
CA PRO A 51 -37.55 -12.72 4.99
C PRO A 51 -37.74 -12.93 6.49
N LEU A 52 -37.28 -11.98 7.29
CA LEU A 52 -37.54 -12.01 8.72
C LEU A 52 -39.04 -11.80 8.93
N THR A 53 -39.74 -12.80 9.47
CA THR A 53 -41.09 -12.65 10.02
C THR A 53 -41.02 -11.96 11.37
N LEU A 54 -40.50 -10.73 11.40
CA LEU A 54 -40.65 -9.88 12.56
C LEU A 54 -42.10 -9.39 12.58
N PRO A 55 -42.81 -9.44 13.72
CA PRO A 55 -44.04 -8.65 13.87
C PRO A 55 -43.68 -7.19 13.54
N PRO A 56 -44.63 -6.38 13.02
CA PRO A 56 -44.33 -5.00 12.67
C PRO A 56 -43.72 -4.31 13.88
N ALA A 57 -42.39 -4.22 13.87
CA ALA A 57 -41.66 -3.52 14.88
C ALA A 57 -42.20 -2.11 14.75
N VAL A 58 -42.72 -1.56 15.85
CA VAL A 58 -42.90 -0.12 15.96
C VAL A 58 -41.60 0.44 15.44
N VAL A 59 -41.66 1.12 14.29
CA VAL A 59 -40.49 1.57 13.55
C VAL A 59 -39.83 2.59 14.46
N ALA A 60 -39.00 2.10 15.38
CA ALA A 60 -38.03 2.90 16.08
C ALA A 60 -37.14 3.37 14.93
N ALA A 61 -37.35 4.62 14.51
CA ALA A 61 -36.58 5.24 13.46
C ALA A 61 -35.12 4.93 13.75
N GLU A 62 -34.51 4.08 12.93
CA GLU A 62 -33.08 3.81 13.07
C GLU A 62 -32.39 5.18 12.98
N PRO A 63 -31.53 5.52 13.95
CA PRO A 63 -30.83 6.78 13.90
C PRO A 63 -30.10 6.88 12.55
N PRO A 64 -30.18 8.01 11.84
CA PRO A 64 -29.47 8.19 10.59
C PRO A 64 -27.99 7.83 10.78
N ILE A 65 -27.44 7.04 9.86
CA ILE A 65 -26.00 6.76 9.85
C ILE A 65 -25.29 8.08 9.54
N GLU A 66 -24.64 8.68 10.53
CA GLU A 66 -23.76 9.83 10.35
C GLU A 66 -22.44 9.37 9.75
N TRP A 67 -22.30 9.52 8.43
CA TRP A 67 -21.02 9.31 7.76
C TRP A 67 -20.04 10.42 8.14
N PRO A 68 -18.77 10.10 8.38
CA PRO A 68 -17.74 11.11 8.46
C PRO A 68 -17.74 11.97 7.19
N PRO A 69 -17.44 13.28 7.30
CA PRO A 69 -17.33 14.13 6.11
C PRO A 69 -16.26 13.58 5.16
N ASP A 70 -16.54 13.64 3.87
CA ASP A 70 -15.60 13.29 2.83
C ASP A 70 -14.31 14.09 3.02
N ARG A 71 -13.18 13.40 3.13
CA ARG A 71 -11.87 14.05 3.14
C ARG A 71 -11.52 14.42 1.72
N GLU A 72 -11.17 15.68 1.48
CA GLU A 72 -10.59 16.09 0.20
C GLU A 72 -9.37 15.21 -0.13
N PRO A 73 -9.21 14.80 -1.39
CA PRO A 73 -8.05 14.03 -1.79
C PRO A 73 -6.79 14.85 -1.49
N VAL A 74 -5.85 14.22 -0.77
CA VAL A 74 -4.53 14.81 -0.51
C VAL A 74 -3.91 15.15 -1.87
N PRO A 75 -3.40 16.38 -2.08
CA PRO A 75 -2.74 16.75 -3.32
C PRO A 75 -1.66 15.74 -3.70
N GLU A 76 -1.54 15.43 -5.00
CA GLU A 76 -0.55 14.48 -5.47
C GLU A 76 0.85 14.92 -5.04
N ARG A 77 1.52 14.08 -4.25
CA ARG A 77 2.88 14.34 -3.76
C ARG A 77 3.88 14.08 -4.87
N ASP A 78 4.68 15.09 -5.24
CA ASP A 78 5.77 14.93 -6.20
C ASP A 78 6.98 14.22 -5.58
N TRP A 79 6.90 12.90 -5.53
CA TRP A 79 7.96 12.03 -5.03
C TRP A 79 9.27 12.17 -5.81
N ARG A 80 9.22 12.53 -7.11
CA ARG A 80 10.42 12.62 -7.96
C ARG A 80 11.27 13.80 -7.54
N SER A 81 10.63 14.94 -7.30
CA SER A 81 11.32 16.15 -6.84
C SER A 81 11.87 15.96 -5.43
N GLU A 82 11.10 15.36 -4.52
CA GLU A 82 11.55 15.11 -3.15
C GLU A 82 12.77 14.16 -3.10
N VAL A 83 12.74 13.07 -3.86
CA VAL A 83 13.88 12.14 -3.93
C VAL A 83 15.10 12.83 -4.54
N ARG A 84 14.91 13.62 -5.62
CA ARG A 84 16.00 14.36 -6.26
C ARG A 84 16.66 15.35 -5.31
N GLU A 85 15.86 16.07 -4.52
CA GLU A 85 16.36 17.02 -3.52
C GLU A 85 17.20 16.31 -2.46
N ARG A 86 16.68 15.22 -1.88
CA ARG A 86 17.40 14.41 -0.88
C ARG A 86 18.72 13.88 -1.41
N VAL A 87 18.73 13.35 -2.64
CA VAL A 87 19.96 12.87 -3.30
C VAL A 87 20.94 14.03 -3.51
N SER A 88 20.46 15.20 -3.94
CA SER A 88 21.31 16.38 -4.16
C SER A 88 21.96 16.89 -2.87
N VAL A 89 21.24 16.84 -1.75
CA VAL A 89 21.79 17.13 -0.42
C VAL A 89 22.87 16.12 -0.06
N ALA A 90 22.59 14.82 -0.19
CA ALA A 90 23.56 13.77 0.12
C ALA A 90 24.85 13.87 -0.72
N VAL A 91 24.74 14.18 -2.02
CA VAL A 91 25.90 14.40 -2.89
C VAL A 91 26.74 15.59 -2.44
N ARG A 92 26.12 16.71 -2.06
CA ARG A 92 26.85 17.88 -1.55
C ARG A 92 27.62 17.56 -0.26
N VAL A 93 26.96 16.89 0.69
CA VAL A 93 27.57 16.48 1.95
C VAL A 93 28.74 15.53 1.69
N GLY A 94 28.53 14.47 0.91
CA GLY A 94 29.59 13.52 0.58
C GLY A 94 30.78 14.18 -0.13
N ARG A 95 30.53 15.14 -1.03
CA ARG A 95 31.63 15.89 -1.68
C ARG A 95 32.42 16.73 -0.68
N SER A 96 31.76 17.43 0.24
CA SER A 96 32.46 18.20 1.27
C SER A 96 33.32 17.33 2.19
N GLU A 97 32.84 16.14 2.54
CA GLU A 97 33.61 15.19 3.35
C GLU A 97 34.85 14.68 2.61
N VAL A 98 34.71 14.36 1.32
CA VAL A 98 35.84 13.95 0.46
C VAL A 98 36.86 15.08 0.33
N ASP A 99 36.41 16.31 0.10
CA ASP A 99 37.28 17.49 0.00
C ASP A 99 38.04 17.76 1.32
N ASP A 100 37.40 17.53 2.47
CA ASP A 100 38.03 17.64 3.79
C ASP A 100 39.11 16.57 4.03
N VAL A 101 38.83 15.33 3.65
CA VAL A 101 39.81 14.24 3.72
C VAL A 101 41.00 14.51 2.80
N ALA A 102 40.74 14.99 1.58
CA ALA A 102 41.79 15.35 0.63
C ALA A 102 42.69 16.47 1.19
N ARG A 103 42.09 17.52 1.78
CA ARG A 103 42.84 18.60 2.44
C ARG A 103 43.74 18.10 3.57
N ARG A 104 43.20 17.30 4.49
CA ARG A 104 43.97 16.73 5.62
C ARG A 104 45.10 15.80 5.15
N THR A 105 44.86 15.05 4.09
CA THR A 105 45.86 14.14 3.52
C THR A 105 47.02 14.94 2.91
N LEU A 106 46.72 16.00 2.16
CA LEU A 106 47.73 16.88 1.59
C LEU A 106 48.58 17.56 2.67
N THR A 107 47.95 18.10 3.73
CA THR A 107 48.69 18.71 4.84
C THR A 107 49.62 17.70 5.52
N TRP A 108 49.13 16.48 5.78
CA TRP A 108 49.95 15.43 6.38
C TRP A 108 51.12 15.01 5.48
N VAL A 109 50.90 14.86 4.17
CA VAL A 109 51.96 14.51 3.21
C VAL A 109 53.04 15.59 3.17
N LEU A 110 52.65 16.86 3.17
CA LEU A 110 53.60 17.98 3.19
C LEU A 110 54.40 18.00 4.50
N GLU A 111 53.74 17.84 5.65
CA GLU A 111 54.43 17.74 6.95
C GLU A 111 55.42 16.57 6.99
N GLN A 112 55.04 15.39 6.51
CA GLN A 112 55.92 14.22 6.45
C GLN A 112 57.14 14.49 5.56
N ARG A 113 56.96 15.14 4.41
CA ARG A 113 58.05 15.50 3.52
C ARG A 113 59.02 16.48 4.17
N LEU A 114 58.51 17.50 4.86
CA LEU A 114 59.31 18.45 5.63
C LEU A 114 60.09 17.77 6.77
N ARG A 115 59.44 16.89 7.55
CA ARG A 115 60.10 16.10 8.60
C ARG A 115 61.19 15.19 8.06
N ARG A 116 60.99 14.57 6.90
CA ARG A 116 62.02 13.74 6.24
C ARG A 116 63.19 14.59 5.74
N SER A 117 62.93 15.76 5.16
CA SER A 117 63.98 16.68 4.69
C SER A 117 64.85 17.17 5.85
N GLY A 118 64.24 17.60 6.97
CA GLY A 118 64.99 18.07 8.14
C GLY A 118 65.73 16.99 8.93
N ARG A 119 65.45 15.69 8.68
CA ARG A 119 66.15 14.57 9.33
C ARG A 119 67.44 14.16 8.60
N VAL A 120 67.61 14.57 7.35
CA VAL A 120 68.82 14.26 6.54
C VAL A 120 70.01 15.15 6.93
N ASP A 121 69.77 16.30 7.57
CA ASP A 121 70.82 17.28 7.89
C ASP A 121 71.55 17.03 9.24
N HIS A 122 71.30 15.91 9.93
CA HIS A 122 71.88 15.61 11.26
C HIS A 122 72.68 14.30 11.38
N THR A 123 73.06 13.69 10.26
CA THR A 123 74.00 12.55 10.26
C THR A 123 75.12 12.79 9.25
N GLY A 124 76.04 13.67 9.62
CA GLY A 124 77.34 13.86 8.97
C GLY A 124 78.38 14.08 10.06
N GLY A 125 78.85 13.00 10.65
CA GLY A 125 80.01 12.93 11.55
C GLY A 125 81.07 12.03 10.92
#